data_AF-A0A225WBT9-F1
#
_entry.id   AF-A0A225WBT9-F1
#
_cell.length_a   1.000
_cell.length_b   1.000
_cell.length_c   1.000
_cell.angle_alpha   90.00
_cell.angle_beta   90.00
_cell.angle_gamma   90.00
#
_symmetry.space_group_name_H-M   'P 1'
#
loop_
_entity.id
_entity.type
_entity.pdbx_description
1 polymer ?
#
loop_
_entity_poly.entity_id
_entity_poly.type
_entity_poly.pdbx_seq_one_letter_code
_entity_poly.pdbx_strand_id
1 'polypeptide(L)'
;MNAKMRESYLGTELEDARLLAVLVRPTADNPLNFIGLKWGLQSYGRFSQARDFLFLEGSGLTTDSKGEVVAYGVRQSVDLSDIIDLPRPPNTIRGNMSGCQTFGNMVQMNNTRH
;
A
#
# COMPACT_ATOMS: atom_id res chain seq x y z
N MET A 1 18.72 1.27 -6.75
CA MET A 1 18.63 1.84 -5.39
C MET A 1 17.80 0.88 -4.54
N ASN A 2 18.43 0.06 -3.69
CA ASN A 2 17.71 -0.85 -2.79
C ASN A 2 17.43 -0.10 -1.48
N ALA A 3 16.26 0.52 -1.35
CA ALA A 3 15.82 1.10 -0.10
C ALA A 3 15.11 0.02 0.73
N LYS A 4 15.65 -0.31 1.90
CA LYS A 4 15.03 -1.20 2.88
C LYS A 4 14.58 -0.35 4.06
N MET A 5 13.29 -0.32 4.35
CA MET A 5 12.71 0.45 5.44
C MET A 5 12.26 -0.49 6.55
N ARG A 6 12.65 -0.22 7.81
CA ARG A 6 12.30 -1.08 8.96
C ARG A 6 10.88 -0.78 9.46
N GLU A 7 10.18 -1.83 9.84
CA GLU A 7 8.81 -1.83 10.39
C GLU A 7 8.57 -0.79 11.49
N SER A 8 9.53 -0.61 12.40
CA SER A 8 9.45 0.34 13.51
C SER A 8 9.22 1.80 13.08
N TYR A 9 9.54 2.15 11.83
CA TYR A 9 9.40 3.51 11.31
C TYR A 9 8.05 3.77 10.62
N LEU A 10 7.29 2.72 10.30
CA LEU A 10 6.12 2.85 9.44
C LEU A 10 4.79 2.49 10.12
N GLY A 11 4.82 1.76 11.25
CA GLY A 11 3.60 1.24 11.86
C GLY A 11 2.79 0.33 10.91
N THR A 12 3.43 -0.10 9.81
CA THR A 12 2.85 -0.99 8.81
C THR A 12 3.11 -2.42 9.21
N GLU A 13 2.14 -3.30 9.03
CA GLU A 13 2.24 -4.73 9.34
C GLU A 13 3.27 -5.52 8.47
N LEU A 14 4.07 -4.86 7.64
CA LEU A 14 5.04 -5.49 6.74
C LEU A 14 6.44 -5.51 7.38
N GLU A 15 7.04 -6.68 7.49
CA GLU A 15 8.39 -6.93 8.02
C GLU A 15 9.50 -6.54 7.03
N ASP A 16 9.25 -6.74 5.73
CA ASP A 16 10.09 -6.24 4.63
C ASP A 16 9.19 -5.71 3.51
N ALA A 17 9.65 -4.71 2.80
CA ALA A 17 8.94 -4.14 1.66
C ALA A 17 9.94 -3.59 0.66
N ARG A 18 9.66 -3.80 -0.62
CA ARG A 18 10.50 -3.36 -1.73
C ARG A 18 9.66 -2.77 -2.85
N LEU A 19 10.09 -1.63 -3.33
CA LEU A 19 9.57 -1.04 -4.57
C LEU A 19 10.28 -1.67 -5.75
N LEU A 20 9.55 -2.45 -6.54
CA LEU A 20 10.09 -3.17 -7.69
C LEU A 20 10.13 -2.29 -8.94
N ALA A 21 9.07 -1.53 -9.17
CA ALA A 21 8.98 -0.61 -10.29
C ALA A 21 8.08 0.59 -9.95
N VAL A 22 8.36 1.73 -10.59
CA VAL A 22 7.46 2.89 -10.57
C VAL A 22 6.84 3.00 -11.96
N LEU A 23 5.53 2.84 -12.02
CA LEU A 23 4.74 2.95 -13.25
C LEU A 23 4.32 4.39 -13.51
N VAL A 24 3.94 5.11 -12.45
CA VAL A 24 3.61 6.53 -12.51
C VAL A 24 4.36 7.26 -11.41
N ARG A 25 5.11 8.30 -11.81
CA ARG A 25 5.89 9.15 -10.89
C ARG A 25 5.08 10.41 -10.53
N PRO A 26 5.14 10.85 -9.26
CA PRO A 26 4.64 12.16 -8.88
C PRO A 26 5.32 13.28 -9.68
N THR A 27 4.56 14.34 -9.94
CA THR A 27 5.06 15.57 -10.57
C THR A 27 4.83 16.77 -9.66
N ALA A 28 5.41 17.93 -10.00
CA ALA A 28 5.17 19.17 -9.27
C ALA A 28 3.67 19.54 -9.26
N ASP A 29 2.98 19.33 -10.39
CA ASP A 29 1.54 19.62 -10.53
C ASP A 29 0.67 18.56 -9.84
N ASN A 30 1.13 17.32 -9.79
CA ASN A 30 0.40 16.18 -9.22
C ASN A 30 1.30 15.40 -8.24
N PRO A 31 1.59 15.96 -7.05
CA PRO A 31 2.57 15.40 -6.12
C PRO A 31 2.11 14.11 -5.42
N LEU A 32 0.81 13.81 -5.45
CA LEU A 32 0.23 12.60 -4.84
C LEU A 32 -0.07 11.50 -5.86
N ASN A 33 0.08 11.77 -7.16
CA ASN A 33 -0.20 10.81 -8.21
C ASN A 33 0.97 9.83 -8.36
N PHE A 34 0.81 8.64 -7.79
CA PHE A 34 1.82 7.60 -7.80
C PHE A 34 1.17 6.26 -8.12
N ILE A 35 1.86 5.45 -8.94
CA ILE A 35 1.55 4.04 -9.11
C ILE A 35 2.87 3.28 -9.11
N GLY A 36 3.00 2.31 -8.20
CA GLY A 36 4.18 1.48 -8.06
C GLY A 36 3.84 0.01 -7.92
N LEU A 37 4.71 -0.84 -8.46
CA LEU A 37 4.71 -2.27 -8.18
C LEU A 37 5.56 -2.52 -6.94
N LYS A 38 4.96 -3.10 -5.91
CA LYS A 38 5.62 -3.40 -4.64
C LYS A 38 5.54 -4.87 -4.31
N TRP A 39 6.56 -5.33 -3.60
CA TRP A 39 6.56 -6.59 -2.91
C TRP A 39 6.67 -6.34 -1.41
N GLY A 40 5.95 -7.11 -0.59
CA GLY A 40 6.00 -7.03 0.87
C GLY A 40 5.96 -8.40 1.51
N LEU A 41 6.60 -8.53 2.67
CA LEU A 41 6.57 -9.72 3.52
C LEU A 41 5.89 -9.38 4.84
N GLN A 42 4.98 -10.24 5.29
CA GLN A 42 4.26 -10.06 6.54
C GLN A 42 4.11 -11.39 7.27
N SER A 43 4.44 -11.40 8.55
CA SER A 43 4.20 -12.54 9.43
C SER A 43 2.98 -12.29 10.31
N TYR A 44 2.16 -13.34 10.48
CA TYR A 44 0.93 -13.27 11.27
C TYR A 44 1.10 -14.02 12.60
N GLY A 45 1.90 -13.45 13.50
CA GLY A 45 2.18 -14.05 14.81
C GLY A 45 2.98 -15.36 14.73
N ARG A 46 3.22 -15.98 15.90
CA ARG A 46 4.16 -17.11 16.05
C ARG A 46 3.74 -18.42 15.38
N PHE A 47 2.45 -18.61 15.10
CA PHE A 47 1.91 -19.88 14.61
C PHE A 47 1.40 -19.81 13.16
N SER A 48 1.54 -18.67 12.49
CA SER A 48 1.17 -18.55 11.08
C SER A 48 2.40 -18.49 10.20
N GLN A 49 2.29 -19.13 9.04
CA GLN A 49 3.31 -19.01 8.01
C GLN A 49 3.35 -17.58 7.46
N ALA A 50 4.55 -17.04 7.30
CA ALA A 50 4.77 -15.72 6.71
C ALA A 50 4.22 -15.67 5.27
N ARG A 51 3.64 -14.53 4.90
CA ARG A 51 3.04 -14.30 3.60
C ARG A 51 3.79 -13.24 2.84
N ASP A 52 4.09 -13.51 1.59
CA ASP A 52 4.61 -12.51 0.67
C ASP A 52 3.50 -12.00 -0.25
N PHE A 53 3.49 -10.71 -0.52
CA PHE A 53 2.48 -10.03 -1.33
C PHE A 53 3.16 -9.31 -2.48
N LEU A 54 2.71 -9.57 -3.70
CA LEU A 54 3.01 -8.74 -4.87
C LEU A 54 1.76 -7.94 -5.20
N PHE A 55 1.89 -6.62 -5.23
CA PHE A 55 0.74 -5.73 -5.41
C PHE A 55 1.12 -4.43 -6.10
N LEU A 56 0.16 -3.87 -6.82
CA LEU A 56 0.17 -2.48 -7.23
C LEU A 56 -0.31 -1.63 -6.06
N GLU A 57 0.42 -0.54 -5.80
CA GLU A 57 -0.01 0.52 -4.93
C GLU A 57 -0.21 1.78 -5.77
N GLY A 58 -1.41 2.34 -5.69
CA GLY A 58 -1.77 3.60 -6.33
C GLY A 58 -2.21 4.63 -5.30
N SER A 59 -1.86 5.90 -5.49
CA SER A 59 -2.36 7.00 -4.68
C SER A 59 -2.74 8.20 -5.54
N GLY A 60 -3.57 9.06 -4.98
CA GLY A 60 -3.95 10.30 -5.64
C GLY A 60 -4.98 11.09 -4.87
N LEU A 61 -5.51 12.11 -5.55
CA LEU A 61 -6.69 12.87 -5.13
C LEU A 61 -7.84 12.51 -6.05
N THR A 62 -9.04 12.39 -5.49
CA THR A 62 -10.29 12.21 -6.23
C THR A 62 -11.36 13.10 -5.61
N THR A 63 -12.48 13.22 -6.30
CA THR A 63 -13.67 13.91 -5.79
C THR A 63 -14.66 12.88 -5.25
N ASP A 64 -15.22 13.13 -4.07
CA ASP A 64 -16.28 12.30 -3.50
C ASP A 64 -17.66 12.61 -4.12
N SER A 65 -18.72 11.96 -3.65
CA SER A 65 -20.08 12.18 -4.16
C SER A 65 -20.66 13.56 -3.84
N LYS A 66 -20.03 14.34 -2.96
CA LYS A 66 -20.44 15.69 -2.57
C LYS A 66 -19.66 16.78 -3.29
N GLY A 67 -18.68 16.42 -4.11
CA GLY A 67 -17.80 17.38 -4.77
C GLY A 67 -16.55 17.73 -3.96
N GLU A 68 -16.34 17.10 -2.81
CA GLU A 68 -15.19 17.38 -1.94
C GLU A 68 -13.97 16.59 -2.39
N VAL A 69 -12.79 17.23 -2.31
CA VAL A 69 -11.52 16.57 -2.63
C VAL A 69 -11.12 15.64 -1.48
N VAL A 70 -10.88 14.37 -1.81
CA VAL A 70 -10.40 13.34 -0.89
C VAL A 70 -9.13 12.70 -1.45
N ALA A 71 -8.17 12.41 -0.57
CA ALA A 71 -7.02 11.60 -0.96
C ALA A 71 -7.40 10.12 -0.91
N TYR A 72 -6.76 9.31 -1.74
CA TYR A 72 -6.94 7.87 -1.72
C TYR A 72 -5.61 7.12 -1.83
N GLY A 73 -5.61 5.91 -1.30
CA GLY A 73 -4.59 4.90 -1.49
C GLY A 73 -5.25 3.56 -1.79
N VAL A 74 -4.87 2.94 -2.90
CA VAL A 74 -5.35 1.63 -3.32
C VAL A 74 -4.18 0.66 -3.34
N ARG A 75 -4.41 -0.55 -2.85
CA ARG A 75 -3.49 -1.68 -2.99
C ARG A 75 -4.23 -2.85 -3.59
N GLN A 76 -3.68 -3.43 -4.64
CA GLN A 76 -4.28 -4.56 -5.33
C GLN A 76 -3.22 -5.58 -5.69
N SER A 77 -3.39 -6.82 -5.23
CA SER A 77 -2.50 -7.91 -5.60
C SER A 77 -2.53 -8.18 -7.10
N VAL A 78 -1.35 -8.48 -7.63
CA VAL A 78 -1.14 -8.87 -9.02
C VAL A 78 -0.31 -10.14 -9.06
N ASP A 79 -0.49 -10.92 -10.12
CA ASP A 79 0.35 -12.09 -10.38
C ASP A 79 1.28 -11.79 -11.56
N LEU A 80 2.58 -11.74 -11.26
CA LEU A 80 3.65 -11.62 -12.25
C LEU A 80 4.73 -12.67 -11.95
N SER A 81 4.37 -13.75 -11.25
CA SER A 81 5.32 -14.73 -10.73
C SER A 81 6.12 -15.44 -11.82
N ASP A 82 5.61 -15.46 -13.05
CA ASP A 82 6.26 -16.06 -14.22
C ASP A 82 7.25 -15.10 -14.92
N ILE A 83 7.25 -13.82 -14.55
CA ILE A 83 7.95 -12.76 -15.30
C ILE A 83 9.04 -12.11 -14.44
N ILE A 84 8.92 -12.16 -13.11
CA ILE A 84 9.86 -11.53 -12.19
C ILE A 84 10.33 -12.49 -11.10
N ASP A 85 11.64 -12.53 -10.87
CA ASP A 85 12.21 -13.18 -9.70
C ASP A 85 11.95 -12.34 -8.46
N LEU A 86 11.18 -12.91 -7.54
CA LEU A 86 10.80 -12.23 -6.31
C LEU A 86 11.82 -12.49 -5.20
N PRO A 87 12.08 -11.50 -4.33
CA PRO A 87 13.00 -11.63 -3.20
C PRO A 87 12.36 -12.44 -2.05
N ARG A 88 11.86 -13.64 -2.36
CA ARG A 88 11.02 -14.46 -1.50
C ARG A 88 11.87 -15.39 -0.61
N PRO A 89 11.78 -15.27 0.73
CA PRO A 89 12.44 -16.21 1.63
C PRO A 89 11.89 -17.64 1.49
N PRO A 90 12.67 -18.67 1.89
CA PRO A 90 12.15 -20.02 2.04
C PRO A 90 10.97 -20.06 3.02
N ASN A 91 10.02 -20.98 2.82
CA ASN A 91 8.85 -21.19 3.68
C ASN A 91 7.85 -20.01 3.77
N THR A 92 7.79 -19.11 2.79
CA THR A 92 6.71 -18.11 2.69
C THR A 92 5.64 -18.55 1.69
N ILE A 93 4.37 -18.27 1.99
CA ILE A 93 3.24 -18.50 1.08
C ILE A 93 2.81 -17.21 0.40
N ARG A 94 2.28 -17.31 -0.82
CA ARG A 94 1.75 -16.14 -1.53
C ARG A 94 0.46 -15.66 -0.89
N GLY A 95 0.44 -14.42 -0.44
CA GLY A 95 -0.75 -13.70 -0.02
C GLY A 95 -1.42 -12.97 -1.18
N ASN A 96 -2.72 -12.72 -1.03
CA ASN A 96 -3.49 -11.83 -1.89
C ASN A 96 -4.12 -10.74 -1.02
N MET A 97 -4.05 -9.48 -1.47
CA MET A 97 -4.69 -8.35 -0.83
C MET A 97 -5.41 -7.47 -1.85
N SER A 98 -6.53 -6.91 -1.40
CA SER A 98 -7.25 -5.85 -2.08
C SER A 98 -7.71 -4.86 -1.03
N GLY A 99 -7.50 -3.58 -1.26
CA GLY A 99 -7.96 -2.55 -0.34
C GLY A 99 -7.91 -1.17 -0.96
N CYS A 100 -8.87 -0.36 -0.56
CA CYS A 100 -8.90 1.06 -0.86
C CYS A 100 -9.10 1.81 0.46
N GLN A 101 -8.33 2.86 0.67
CA GLN A 101 -8.43 3.74 1.82
C GLN A 101 -8.56 5.17 1.30
N THR A 102 -9.51 5.91 1.86
CA THR A 102 -9.73 7.32 1.55
C THR A 102 -9.44 8.17 2.77
N PHE A 103 -8.81 9.31 2.57
CA PHE A 103 -8.49 10.29 3.60
C PHE A 103 -9.20 11.59 3.24
N GLY A 104 -10.19 11.96 4.04
CA GLY A 104 -10.94 13.20 3.91
C GLY A 104 -10.63 14.17 5.05
N ASN A 105 -11.10 15.41 4.93
CA ASN A 105 -11.02 16.39 6.00
C ASN A 105 -11.88 15.94 7.20
N MET A 106 -11.30 15.96 8.40
CA MET A 106 -12.07 15.78 9.63
C MET A 106 -12.96 17.01 9.84
N VAL A 107 -14.26 16.89 9.54
CA VAL A 107 -15.24 17.80 10.14
C VAL A 107 -15.41 17.33 11.59
N GLN A 108 -14.86 18.10 12.53
CA GLN A 108 -15.09 17.88 13.95
C GLN A 108 -16.60 18.00 14.19
N MET A 109 -17.28 16.88 14.45
CA MET A 109 -18.70 16.93 14.81
C MET A 109 -18.79 17.63 16.17
N ASN A 110 -19.21 18.90 16.16
CA ASN A 110 -19.65 19.56 17.38
C ASN A 110 -20.80 18.73 17.95
N ASN A 111 -20.55 18.17 19.13
CA ASN A 111 -21.46 17.29 19.83
C ASN A 111 -22.59 18.14 20.43
N THR A 112 -23.57 18.54 19.62
CA THR A 112 -24.79 19.18 20.13
C THR A 112 -25.69 18.08 20.68
N ARG A 113 -25.45 17.71 21.95
CA ARG A 113 -26.45 17.01 22.75
C ARG A 113 -27.57 18.00 23.06
N HIS A 114 -28.76 17.72 22.55
CA HIS A 114 -30.03 18.21 23.06
C HIS A 114 -30.62 17.19 24.03
#